data_AF-A0A7C4SZ20-F1
#
_entry.id   AF-A0A7C4SZ20-F1
#
_cell.length_a   1.000
_cell.length_b   1.000
_cell.length_c   1.000
_cell.angle_alpha   90.00
_cell.angle_beta   90.00
_cell.angle_gamma   90.00
#
_symmetry.space_group_name_H-M   'P 1'
#
loop_
_entity.id
_entity.type
_entity.pdbx_description
1 polymer ?
#
loop_
_entity_poly.entity_id
_entity_poly.type
_entity_poly.pdbx_seq_one_letter_code
_entity_poly.pdbx_strand_id
1 'polypeptide(L)'
;MRGAVQMKTVNALAVRSRLGEILDRLERTGEPILVSKGRQIKAVLITPEDFERRFVDFQDAEARKRLLESIHALKAGRVIQRSSLEVLRELRGYSR
;
A
#
# COMPACT_ATOMS: atom_id res chain seq x y z
N MET A 1 18.65 9.90 -8.29
CA MET A 1 18.29 10.84 -9.38
C MET A 1 16.98 10.35 -10.00
N ARG A 2 15.86 11.06 -9.82
CA ARG A 2 14.56 10.65 -10.38
C ARG A 2 14.50 11.08 -11.84
N GLY A 3 14.70 10.14 -12.77
CA GLY A 3 14.44 10.36 -14.18
C GLY A 3 12.95 10.64 -14.39
N ALA A 4 12.63 11.69 -15.14
CA ALA A 4 11.26 12.01 -15.49
C ALA A 4 10.66 10.85 -16.30
N VAL A 5 9.74 10.10 -15.69
CA VAL A 5 9.00 9.02 -16.36
C VAL A 5 8.15 9.65 -17.47
N GLN A 6 8.48 9.38 -18.74
CA GLN A 6 7.66 9.81 -19.87
C GLN A 6 6.39 8.97 -19.91
N MET A 7 5.36 9.40 -19.19
CA MET A 7 4.05 8.74 -19.21
C MET A 7 3.42 8.91 -20.59
N LYS A 8 3.20 7.81 -21.29
CA LYS A 8 2.65 7.83 -22.64
C LYS A 8 1.14 7.71 -22.59
N THR A 9 0.47 8.56 -23.38
CA THR A 9 -1.00 8.60 -23.45
C THR A 9 -1.49 7.92 -24.72
N VAL A 10 -2.43 7.00 -24.58
CA VAL A 10 -3.12 6.32 -25.67
C VAL A 10 -4.61 6.63 -25.65
N ASN A 11 -5.27 6.58 -26.80
CA ASN A 11 -6.72 6.77 -26.89
C ASN A 11 -7.44 5.43 -26.65
N ALA A 12 -8.59 5.46 -25.99
CA ALA A 12 -9.45 4.28 -25.78
C ALA A 12 -9.80 3.53 -27.07
N LEU A 13 -9.94 4.22 -28.21
CA LEU A 13 -10.14 3.58 -29.51
C LEU A 13 -8.92 2.77 -29.96
N ALA A 14 -7.71 3.28 -29.70
CA ALA A 14 -6.46 2.58 -29.99
C ALA A 14 -6.29 1.37 -29.05
N VAL A 15 -6.70 1.49 -27.78
CA VAL A 15 -6.74 0.36 -26.85
C VAL A 15 -7.64 -0.74 -27.39
N ARG A 16 -8.85 -0.41 -27.86
CA ARG A 16 -9.79 -1.41 -28.43
C ARG A 16 -9.22 -2.12 -29.65
N SER A 17 -8.53 -1.41 -30.54
CA SER A 17 -8.06 -1.96 -31.81
C SER A 17 -6.69 -2.62 -31.76
N ARG A 18 -5.86 -2.29 -30.76
CA ARG A 18 -4.45 -2.70 -30.67
C ARG A 18 -4.04 -3.12 -29.26
N LEU A 19 -4.94 -3.76 -28.52
CA LEU A 19 -4.68 -4.14 -27.12
C LEU A 19 -3.42 -4.99 -26.99
N GLY A 20 -3.24 -6.01 -27.84
CA GLY A 20 -2.06 -6.89 -27.81
C GLY A 20 -0.74 -6.12 -27.90
N GLU A 21 -0.58 -5.27 -28.94
CA GLU A 21 0.61 -4.44 -29.12
C GLU A 21 0.86 -3.50 -27.93
N ILE A 22 -0.21 -2.98 -27.33
CA ILE A 22 -0.12 -2.10 -26.16
C ILE A 22 0.35 -2.88 -24.92
N LEU A 23 -0.10 -4.12 -24.75
CA LEU A 23 0.34 -5.00 -23.66
C LEU A 23 1.78 -5.47 -23.83
N ASP A 24 2.17 -5.94 -25.02
CA ASP A 24 3.56 -6.35 -25.33
C ASP A 24 4.53 -5.21 -25.04
N ARG A 25 4.09 -3.98 -25.36
CA ARG A 25 4.86 -2.78 -25.09
C ARG A 25 4.91 -2.44 -23.60
N LEU A 26 3.79 -2.55 -22.89
CA LEU A 26 3.72 -2.33 -21.45
C LEU A 26 4.67 -3.28 -20.71
N GLU A 27 4.70 -4.55 -21.09
CA GLU A 27 5.63 -5.55 -20.56
C GLU A 27 7.09 -5.19 -20.87
N ARG A 28 7.37 -4.79 -22.12
CA ARG A 28 8.73 -4.45 -22.54
C ARG A 28 9.29 -3.19 -21.88
N THR A 29 8.46 -2.17 -21.66
CA THR A 29 8.93 -0.90 -21.10
C THR A 29 8.80 -0.84 -19.58
N GLY A 30 7.84 -1.55 -18.98
CA GLY A 30 7.51 -1.42 -17.56
C GLY A 30 7.01 -0.02 -17.17
N GLU A 31 6.61 0.79 -18.15
CA GLU A 31 6.19 2.17 -17.94
C GLU A 31 4.66 2.28 -17.96
N PRO A 32 4.03 2.99 -16.99
CA PRO A 32 2.59 3.19 -16.99
C PRO A 32 2.07 3.88 -18.27
N ILE A 33 0.97 3.36 -18.81
CA ILE A 33 0.32 3.90 -20.00
C ILE A 33 -1.01 4.55 -19.61
N LEU A 34 -1.16 5.84 -19.87
CA LEU A 34 -2.40 6.57 -19.61
C LEU A 34 -3.41 6.35 -20.73
N VAL A 35 -4.64 6.03 -20.39
CA VAL A 35 -5.74 5.87 -21.35
C VAL A 35 -6.65 7.09 -21.32
N SER A 36 -6.79 7.71 -22.48
CA SER A 36 -7.62 8.89 -22.69
C SER A 36 -8.91 8.55 -23.45
N LYS A 37 -10.02 9.20 -23.09
CA LYS A 37 -11.29 9.18 -23.83
C LYS A 37 -11.89 10.57 -23.80
N GLY A 38 -12.30 11.08 -24.97
CA GLY A 38 -12.88 12.42 -25.08
C GLY A 38 -11.94 13.53 -24.58
N ARG A 39 -10.63 13.43 -24.88
CA ARG A 39 -9.57 14.37 -24.43
C ARG A 39 -9.32 14.43 -22.91
N GLN A 40 -9.83 13.48 -22.15
CA GLN A 40 -9.59 13.36 -20.71
C GLN A 40 -8.94 12.02 -20.39
N ILE A 41 -7.99 11.99 -19.44
CA ILE A 41 -7.45 10.75 -18.90
C ILE A 41 -8.55 10.07 -18.07
N LYS A 42 -8.80 8.78 -18.34
CA LYS A 42 -9.85 7.99 -17.68
C LYS A 42 -9.32 6.75 -16.96
N ALA A 43 -8.18 6.23 -17.38
CA ALA A 43 -7.57 5.06 -16.75
C ALA A 43 -6.04 5.07 -16.94
N VAL A 44 -5.37 4.17 -16.24
CA VAL A 44 -3.95 3.86 -16.41
C VAL A 44 -3.80 2.34 -16.52
N LEU A 45 -2.93 1.90 -17.43
CA LEU A 45 -2.49 0.50 -17.53
C LEU A 45 -1.10 0.40 -16.91
N ILE A 46 -0.93 -0.56 -16.02
CA ILE A 46 0.32 -0.91 -15.34
C ILE A 46 0.47 -2.42 -15.36
N THR A 47 1.69 -2.92 -15.18
CA THR A 47 1.88 -4.37 -15.06
C THR A 47 1.31 -4.87 -13.72
N PRO A 48 0.94 -6.16 -13.62
CA PRO A 48 0.50 -6.76 -12.36
C PRO A 48 1.51 -6.58 -11.22
N GLU A 49 2.81 -6.69 -11.50
CA GLU A 49 3.88 -6.54 -10.50
C GLU A 49 3.95 -5.10 -9.97
N ASP A 50 3.76 -4.11 -10.85
CA ASP A 50 3.71 -2.70 -10.48
C ASP A 50 2.43 -2.38 -9.69
N PHE A 51 1.32 -3.06 -9.99
CA PHE A 51 0.10 -2.99 -9.19
C PHE A 51 0.34 -3.58 -7.80
N GLU A 52 0.93 -4.77 -7.69
CA GLU A 52 1.22 -5.38 -6.40
C GLU A 52 2.15 -4.51 -5.55
N ARG A 53 3.26 -4.04 -6.13
CA ARG A 53 4.24 -3.20 -5.42
C ARG A 53 3.69 -1.84 -4.96
N ARG A 54 2.72 -1.25 -5.68
CA ARG A 54 2.25 0.12 -5.42
C ARG A 54 0.86 0.19 -4.80
N PHE A 55 0.02 -0.83 -4.97
CA PHE A 55 -1.38 -0.84 -4.53
C PHE A 55 -1.69 -1.88 -3.44
N VAL A 56 -0.86 -2.90 -3.19
CA VAL A 56 -1.06 -3.81 -2.05
C VAL A 56 -0.95 -3.06 -0.71
N ASP A 57 -0.13 -2.01 -0.64
CA ASP A 57 -0.06 -1.10 0.52
C ASP A 57 -1.39 -0.39 0.83
N PHE A 58 -2.29 -0.23 -0.16
CA PHE A 58 -3.59 0.43 0.01
C PHE A 58 -4.71 -0.56 0.36
N GLN A 59 -4.65 -1.79 -0.16
CA GLN A 59 -5.64 -2.84 0.13
C GLN A 59 -5.53 -3.35 1.58
N ASP A 60 -4.40 -3.15 2.23
CA ASP A 60 -4.18 -3.56 3.62
C ASP A 60 -4.59 -2.49 4.66
N ALA A 61 -5.40 -1.50 4.26
CA ALA A 61 -5.98 -0.54 5.19
C ALA A 61 -6.77 -1.23 6.33
N GLU A 62 -7.47 -2.33 6.03
CA GLU A 62 -8.12 -3.15 7.06
C GLU A 62 -7.13 -3.90 7.94
N ALA A 63 -6.10 -4.55 7.39
CA ALA A 63 -5.12 -5.27 8.20
C ALA A 63 -4.31 -4.31 9.08
N ARG A 64 -3.96 -3.13 8.56
CA ARG A 64 -3.33 -2.05 9.31
C ARG A 64 -4.24 -1.53 10.42
N LYS A 65 -5.54 -1.34 10.15
CA LYS A 65 -6.52 -0.96 11.16
C LYS A 65 -6.63 -2.04 12.25
N ARG A 66 -6.75 -3.32 11.87
CA ARG A 66 -6.79 -4.46 12.81
C ARG A 66 -5.50 -4.57 13.65
N LEU A 67 -4.34 -4.32 13.05
CA LEU A 67 -3.05 -4.29 13.74
C LEU A 67 -2.94 -3.12 14.72
N LEU A 68 -3.41 -1.93 14.33
CA LEU A 68 -3.45 -0.77 15.23
C LEU A 68 -4.44 -0.99 16.38
N GLU A 69 -5.61 -1.55 16.11
CA GLU A 69 -6.60 -1.92 17.13
C GLU A 69 -6.05 -2.97 18.10
N SER A 70 -5.32 -3.98 17.62
CA SER A 70 -4.71 -4.98 18.49
C SER A 70 -3.62 -4.37 19.39
N ILE A 71 -2.79 -3.47 18.87
CA ILE A 71 -1.80 -2.73 19.66
C ILE A 71 -2.50 -1.83 20.69
N HIS A 72 -3.56 -1.13 20.30
CA HIS A 72 -4.34 -0.29 21.22
C HIS A 72 -5.04 -1.11 22.31
N ALA A 73 -5.60 -2.27 21.98
CA ALA A 73 -6.22 -3.18 22.94
C ALA A 73 -5.19 -3.74 23.94
N LEU A 74 -4.00 -4.12 23.46
CA LEU A 74 -2.89 -4.55 24.31
C LEU A 74 -2.38 -3.42 25.21
N LYS A 75 -2.37 -2.17 24.71
CA LYS A 75 -2.00 -0.99 25.49
C LYS A 75 -3.07 -0.62 26.53
N ALA A 76 -4.35 -0.77 26.20
CA ALA A 76 -5.47 -0.61 27.13
C ALA A 76 -5.50 -1.72 28.20
N GLY A 77 -4.96 -2.91 27.92
CA GLY A 77 -4.73 -3.97 28.90
C GLY A 77 -3.67 -3.65 29.97
N ARG A 78 -2.88 -2.56 29.83
CA ARG A 78 -2.01 -2.03 30.89
C ARG A 78 -2.75 -1.15 31.90
N VAL A 79 -4.04 -1.37 32.12
CA VAL A 79 -4.71 -0.97 33.37
C VAL A 79 -4.31 -1.98 34.46
N ILE A 80 -3.01 -2.08 34.73
CA ILE A 80 -2.52 -2.66 35.97
C ILE A 80 -2.17 -1.45 36.83
N GLN A 81 -2.98 -1.23 37.86
CA GLN A 81 -2.75 -0.24 38.92
C GLN A 81 -1.52 -0.59 39.78
N ARG A 82 -0.44 -1.12 39.19
CA ARG A 82 0.83 -1.34 39.86
C ARG A 82 1.86 -0.41 39.24
N SER A 83 2.33 0.52 40.04
CA SER A 83 3.46 1.37 39.71
C SER A 83 4.66 0.50 39.34
N SER A 84 5.50 1.01 38.42
CA SER A 84 6.77 0.36 38.06
C SER A 84 7.65 0.06 39.29
N LEU A 85 7.50 0.83 40.37
CA LEU A 85 8.17 0.61 41.64
C LEU A 85 7.64 -0.61 42.40
N GLU A 86 6.34 -0.89 42.38
CA GLU A 86 5.75 -2.06 43.04
C GLU A 86 6.23 -3.36 42.39
N VAL A 87 6.28 -3.40 41.06
CA VAL A 87 6.81 -4.55 40.30
C VAL A 87 8.29 -4.79 40.63
N LEU A 88 9.08 -3.72 40.71
CA LEU A 88 10.51 -3.81 41.04
C LEU A 88 10.78 -4.15 42.51
N ARG A 89 9.83 -3.91 43.42
CA ARG A 89 9.92 -4.32 44.83
C ARG A 89 9.60 -5.80 45.00
N GLU A 90 8.57 -6.28 44.29
CA GLU A 90 8.15 -7.68 44.29
C GLU A 90 9.26 -8.59 43.75
N LEU A 91 9.85 -8.23 42.61
CA LEU A 91 10.98 -8.98 42.02
C LEU A 91 12.23 -9.00 42.91
N ARG A 92 12.38 -8.03 43.81
CA ARG A 92 13.48 -7.97 44.79
C ARG A 92 13.12 -8.60 46.14
N GLY A 93 11.94 -9.21 46.28
CA GLY A 93 11.52 -9.91 47.49
C GLY A 93 11.14 -8.99 48.65
N TYR A 94 10.79 -7.73 48.39
CA TYR A 94 10.35 -6.78 49.43
C TYR A 94 8.86 -6.91 49.80
N SER A 95 8.15 -7.90 49.28
CA SER A 95 6.75 -8.18 49.61
C SER A 95 6.66 -9.07 50.87
N ARG A 96 6.42 -8.44 52.02
CA ARG A 96 5.76 -9.08 53.17
C ARG A 96 4.61 -8.17 53.61
#